data_AF-A0A2E5M1Z9-F1
#
_entry.id   AF-A0A2E5M1Z9-F1
#
_cell.length_a   1.000
_cell.length_b   1.000
_cell.length_c   1.000
_cell.angle_alpha   90.00
_cell.angle_beta   90.00
_cell.angle_gamma   90.00
#
_symmetry.space_group_name_H-M   'P 1'
#
loop_
_entity.id
_entity.type
_entity.pdbx_description
1 polymer ?
#
loop_
_entity_poly.entity_id
_entity_poly.type
_entity_poly.pdbx_seq_one_letter_code
_entity_poly.pdbx_strand_id
1 'polypeptide(L)' 'MDAEAYTDLIPLIFLGVVFFIVAVSALYWSAKKGQLREFDSQAKTIFTDEEPEGEISDTFPSKKSEEV' A
#
# COMPACT_ATOMS: atom_id res chain seq x y z
N MET A 1 42.42 -6.71 7.85
CA MET A 1 41.55 -6.10 6.81
C MET A 1 41.54 -4.62 7.11
N ASP A 2 42.23 -3.82 6.31
CA ASP A 2 42.37 -2.38 6.55
C ASP A 2 41.07 -1.66 6.21
N ALA A 3 40.63 -0.76 7.11
CA ALA A 3 39.40 0.02 6.94
C ALA A 3 39.42 0.90 5.68
N GLU A 4 40.61 1.27 5.21
CA GLU A 4 40.83 2.01 3.97
C GLU A 4 40.21 1.31 2.75
N ALA A 5 40.14 -0.03 2.75
CA ALA A 5 39.61 -0.83 1.65
C ALA A 5 38.09 -0.67 1.42
N TYR A 6 37.34 -0.13 2.39
CA TYR A 6 35.88 -0.02 2.32
C TYR A 6 35.39 1.43 2.26
N THR A 7 36.29 2.40 2.20
CA THR A 7 35.95 3.82 2.15
C THR A 7 35.11 4.17 0.92
N ASP A 8 35.33 3.46 -0.20
CA ASP A 8 34.54 3.58 -1.43
C ASP A 8 33.07 3.16 -1.28
N LEU A 9 32.72 2.37 -0.26
CA LEU A 9 31.33 1.97 0.01
C LEU A 9 30.56 3.02 0.83
N ILE A 10 31.24 3.97 1.46
CA ILE A 10 30.62 5.00 2.31
C ILE A 10 29.54 5.79 1.57
N PRO A 11 29.75 6.26 0.32
CA PRO A 11 28.70 6.97 -0.42
C PRO A 11 27.46 6.12 -0.67
N LEU A 12 27.64 4.84 -0.97
CA LEU A 12 26.53 3.90 -1.21
C LEU A 12 25.74 3.64 0.07
N ILE A 13 26.43 3.42 1.20
CA ILE A 13 25.80 3.24 2.50
C ILE A 13 25.04 4.49 2.91
N PHE A 14 25.65 5.67 2.74
CA PHE A 14 25.01 6.95 3.04
C PHE A 14 23.74 7.15 2.21
N LEU A 15 23.81 6.89 0.89
CA LEU A 15 22.64 6.98 0.02
C LEU A 15 21.53 6.02 0.46
N GLY A 16 21.88 4.78 0.81
CA GLY A 16 20.93 3.80 1.34
C GLY A 16 20.24 4.29 2.60
N VAL A 17 21.01 4.80 3.57
CA VAL A 17 20.45 5.34 4.83
C VAL A 17 19.50 6.51 4.56
N VAL A 18 19.89 7.47 3.73
CA VAL A 18 19.04 8.61 3.36
C VAL A 18 17.76 8.15 2.68
N PHE A 19 17.86 7.21 1.73
CA PHE A 19 16.71 6.64 1.02
C PHE A 19 15.71 6.01 1.99
N PHE A 20 16.18 5.15 2.90
CA PHE A 20 15.30 4.46 3.86
C PHE A 20 14.67 5.41 4.87
N ILE A 21 15.38 6.46 5.32
CA ILE A 21 14.81 7.50 6.19
C ILE A 21 13.63 8.17 5.51
N VAL A 22 13.78 8.55 4.24
CA VAL A 22 12.69 9.18 3.46
C VAL A 22 11.53 8.20 3.28
N ALA A 23 11.81 6.94 2.91
CA ALA A 23 10.78 5.92 2.70
C ALA A 23 9.97 5.65 3.97
N VAL A 24 10.63 5.44 5.12
CA VAL A 24 9.97 5.22 6.41
C VAL A 24 9.15 6.44 6.81
N SER A 25 9.69 7.66 6.61
CA SER A 25 8.98 8.90 6.93
C SER A 25 7.71 9.08 6.10
N ALA A 26 7.79 8.82 4.79
CA ALA A 26 6.65 8.88 3.89
C ALA A 26 5.59 7.83 4.23
N LEU A 27 6.02 6.60 4.51
CA LEU A 27 5.13 5.51 4.92
C LEU A 27 4.42 5.84 6.24
N TYR A 28 5.15 6.33 7.23
CA TYR A 28 4.58 6.77 8.50
C TYR A 28 3.57 7.90 8.32
N TRP A 29 3.89 8.89 7.48
CA TRP A 29 2.96 9.97 7.17
C TRP A 29 1.68 9.46 6.48
N SER A 30 1.82 8.57 5.50
CA SER A 30 0.71 7.94 4.78
C SER A 30 -0.22 7.19 5.74
N ALA A 31 0.36 6.38 6.62
CA ALA A 31 -0.38 5.67 7.68
C ALA A 31 -1.08 6.64 8.63
N LYS A 32 -0.38 7.67 9.11
CA LYS A 32 -0.96 8.68 10.02
C LYS A 32 -2.09 9.49 9.37
N LYS A 33 -2.00 9.77 8.08
CA LYS A 33 -3.06 10.44 7.31
C LYS A 33 -4.23 9.53 6.93
N GLY A 34 -4.12 8.24 7.22
CA GLY A 34 -5.20 7.29 7.03
C GLY A 34 -5.31 6.75 5.61
N GLN A 35 -4.34 7.04 4.73
CA GLN A 35 -4.34 6.56 3.34
C GLN A 35 -4.36 5.03 3.24
N LEU A 36 -3.87 4.34 4.29
CA LEU A 36 -3.77 2.88 4.33
C LEU A 36 -4.90 2.19 5.13
N ARG A 37 -5.95 2.91 5.57
CA ARG A 37 -6.97 2.34 6.45
C ARG A 37 -8.12 1.68 5.68
N GLU A 38 -8.85 2.45 4.87
CA GLU A 38 -10.06 1.98 4.17
C GLU A 38 -9.88 2.06 2.65
N PHE A 39 -9.17 1.07 2.08
CA PHE A 39 -8.89 1.04 0.64
C PHE A 39 -10.15 0.95 -0.22
N ASP A 40 -11.16 0.17 0.19
CA ASP A 40 -12.42 0.02 -0.54
C ASP A 40 -13.16 1.36 -0.66
N SER A 41 -13.38 2.06 0.46
CA SER A 41 -14.05 3.37 0.45
C SER A 41 -13.28 4.42 -0.35
N GLN A 42 -11.95 4.42 -0.25
CA GLN A 42 -11.11 5.35 -1.02
C GLN A 42 -11.13 5.04 -2.52
N ALA A 43 -11.16 3.76 -2.91
CA ALA A 43 -11.30 3.36 -4.30
C ALA A 43 -12.65 3.78 -4.87
N LYS A 44 -13.70 3.76 -4.04
CA LYS A 44 -15.06 4.17 -4.40
C LYS A 44 -15.27 5.68 -4.48
N THR A 45 -14.29 6.49 -4.10
CA THR A 45 -14.41 7.97 -4.14
C THR A 45 -14.46 8.52 -5.57
N ILE A 46 -14.13 7.70 -6.59
CA ILE A 46 -14.30 8.07 -7.99
C ILE A 46 -15.77 8.11 -8.42
N PHE A 47 -16.63 7.35 -7.74
CA PHE A 47 -18.05 7.29 -8.06
C PHE A 47 -18.76 8.49 -7.46
N THR A 48 -19.73 9.01 -8.20
CA THR A 48 -20.48 10.20 -7.83
C THR A 48 -21.97 9.92 -7.89
N ASP A 49 -22.79 10.85 -7.42
CA ASP A 49 -24.25 10.69 -7.50
C ASP A 49 -24.75 10.63 -8.95
N GLU A 50 -24.02 11.22 -9.91
CA GLU A 50 -24.32 11.17 -11.34
C GLU A 50 -23.81 9.88 -12.01
N GLU A 51 -22.72 9.30 -11.51
CA GLU A 51 -22.11 8.06 -12.00
C GLU A 51 -21.83 7.09 -10.82
N PRO A 52 -22.86 6.34 -10.37
CA PRO A 52 -22.73 5.45 -9.23
C PRO A 52 -22.04 4.12 -9.59
N GLU A 53 -21.68 3.36 -8.55
CA GLU A 53 -21.18 2.00 -8.72
C GLU A 53 -22.20 1.10 -9.44
N GLY A 54 -21.70 0.25 -10.34
CA GLY A 54 -22.53 -0.75 -11.02
C GLY A 54 -22.99 -1.87 -10.08
N GLU A 55 -24.13 -2.48 -10.40
CA GLU A 55 -24.68 -3.60 -9.64
C GLU A 55 -24.19 -4.95 -10.18
N ILE A 56 -23.94 -5.91 -9.28
CA ILE A 56 -23.58 -7.29 -9.65
C ILE A 56 -24.82 -7.96 -10.26
N SER A 57 -24.76 -8.31 -11.54
CA SER A 57 -25.90 -8.89 -12.27
C SER A 57 -25.85 -10.42 -12.42
N ASP A 58 -24.70 -11.03 -12.14
CA ASP A 58 -24.48 -12.48 -12.25
C ASP A 58 -23.73 -12.99 -11.01
N THR A 59 -24.12 -14.15 -10.50
CA THR A 59 -23.50 -14.76 -9.33
C THR A 59 -23.61 -16.26 -9.44
N PHE A 60 -22.52 -16.97 -9.15
CA PHE A 60 -22.52 -18.43 -9.09
C PHE A 60 -23.54 -18.92 -8.05
N PRO A 61 -24.20 -20.07 -8.29
CA PRO A 61 -25.07 -20.67 -7.29
C PRO A 61 -24.31 -20.88 -5.97
N SER A 62 -24.79 -20.26 -4.88
CA SER A 62 -24.33 -20.58 -3.54
C SER A 62 -24.55 -22.07 -3.29
N LYS A 63 -23.52 -22.80 -2.86
CA LYS A 63 -23.71 -24.14 -2.30
C LYS A 63 -24.63 -23.99 -1.08
N LYS A 64 -25.92 -24.30 -1.26
CA LYS A 64 -26.78 -24.65 -0.13
C LYS A 64 -26.04 -25.76 0.62
N SER A 65 -25.59 -25.48 1.83
CA SER A 65 -25.39 -26.54 2.81
C SER A 65 -26.71 -27.29 2.86
N GLU A 66 -26.68 -28.58 2.51
CA GLU A 66 -27.81 -29.47 2.68
C GLU A 66 -28.22 -29.40 4.15
N GLU A 67 -29.31 -28.69 4.45
CA GLU A 67 -30.07 -28.93 5.68
C GLU A 67 -30.73 -30.29 5.49
N VAL A 68 -30.18 -31.28 6.20
CA VAL A 68 -30.75 -32.62 6.40
C VAL A 68 -31.87 -32.53 7.42
#